data_AF-A0A165DAU3-F1
#
_entry.id   AF-A0A165DAU3-F1
#
_cell.length_a   1.000
_cell.length_b   1.000
_cell.length_c   1.000
_cell.angle_alpha   90.00
_cell.angle_beta   90.00
_cell.angle_gamma   90.00
#
_symmetry.space_group_name_H-M   'P 1'
#
loop_
_entity.id
_entity.type
_entity.pdbx_description
1 polymer ?
#
loop_
_entity_poly.entity_id
_entity_poly.type
_entity_poly.pdbx_seq_one_letter_code
_entity_poly.pdbx_strand_id
1 'polypeptide(L)'
;MLDTCGTNGVCGGPGASCDTIAPFTHNQIYVGCNTPAAVCNLATQTCIAASSAGMRRREDEQLPVGPTSCRHRTEQLCVSNGVASCADLASDFEHCGSCGKDCGETEGADTVACERGVCVVWNCKHGWKQVGSTWIRITASK
;
A
#
# COMPACT_ATOMS: atom_id res chain seq x y z
N MET A 1 15.75 22.74 -32.83
CA MET A 1 14.55 23.55 -32.49
C MET A 1 14.51 23.68 -30.97
N LEU A 2 13.79 24.65 -30.40
CA LEU A 2 13.75 24.79 -28.93
C LEU A 2 12.76 23.76 -28.36
N ASP A 3 13.26 22.81 -27.58
CA ASP A 3 12.44 21.83 -26.87
C ASP A 3 11.51 22.57 -25.90
N THR A 4 10.22 22.61 -26.23
CA THR A 4 9.23 23.40 -25.50
C THR A 4 8.86 22.73 -24.18
N CYS A 5 9.61 23.07 -23.14
CA CYS A 5 9.19 22.83 -21.77
C CYS A 5 7.92 23.64 -21.46
N GLY A 6 6.91 22.98 -20.90
CA GLY A 6 5.68 23.66 -20.47
C GLY A 6 5.95 24.64 -19.33
N THR A 7 4.99 25.53 -19.05
CA THR A 7 5.04 26.48 -17.91
C THR A 7 5.12 25.82 -16.54
N ASN A 8 4.92 24.50 -16.46
CA ASN A 8 5.15 23.65 -15.29
C ASN A 8 6.58 23.10 -15.16
N GLY A 9 7.51 23.48 -16.04
CA GLY A 9 8.87 22.96 -16.07
C GLY A 9 9.02 21.54 -16.62
N VAL A 10 7.93 20.94 -17.13
CA VAL A 10 7.95 19.58 -17.72
C VAL A 10 8.19 19.70 -19.22
N CYS A 11 9.33 19.19 -19.67
CA CYS A 11 9.68 19.06 -21.08
C CYS A 11 9.18 17.71 -21.64
N GLY A 12 8.90 17.60 -22.94
CA GLY A 12 8.44 16.33 -23.55
C GLY A 12 6.95 16.01 -23.34
N GLY A 13 6.10 17.01 -23.04
CA GLY A 13 4.64 16.83 -23.00
C GLY A 13 4.02 16.60 -24.40
N PRO A 14 2.70 16.35 -24.49
CA PRO A 14 2.01 16.18 -25.77
C PRO A 14 2.25 17.36 -26.72
N GLY A 15 2.78 17.07 -27.92
CA GLY A 15 3.17 18.05 -28.94
C GLY A 15 4.64 18.45 -28.94
N ALA A 16 5.44 18.06 -27.95
CA ALA A 16 6.90 18.26 -27.97
C ALA A 16 7.58 17.32 -28.97
N SER A 17 8.74 17.71 -29.49
CA SER A 17 9.59 16.80 -30.28
C SER A 17 10.21 15.72 -29.40
N CYS A 18 10.46 14.55 -30.00
CA CYS A 18 11.30 13.48 -29.46
C CYS A 18 12.33 13.06 -30.52
N ASP A 19 13.01 14.05 -31.10
CA ASP A 19 14.05 13.91 -32.14
C ASP A 19 15.48 13.93 -31.55
N THR A 20 15.64 14.45 -30.33
CA THR A 20 16.94 14.67 -29.70
C THR A 20 17.48 13.43 -28.98
N ILE A 21 18.50 12.81 -29.58
CA ILE A 21 19.47 11.94 -28.88
C ILE A 21 20.44 12.75 -27.98
N ALA A 22 20.18 14.04 -27.75
CA ALA A 22 21.03 14.92 -26.96
C ALA A 22 21.00 14.47 -25.48
N PRO A 23 22.06 13.83 -24.95
CA PRO A 23 22.02 13.24 -23.60
C PRO A 23 21.98 14.32 -22.51
N PHE A 24 22.33 15.54 -22.87
CA PHE A 24 22.76 16.61 -21.96
C PHE A 24 21.65 17.51 -21.44
N THR A 25 20.40 17.39 -21.92
CA THR A 25 19.29 18.17 -21.35
C THR A 25 18.77 17.54 -20.05
N HIS A 26 18.59 16.21 -20.02
CA HIS A 26 18.00 15.50 -18.86
C HIS A 26 18.52 14.07 -18.61
N ASN A 27 19.76 13.73 -19.02
CA ASN A 27 20.37 12.41 -18.78
C ASN A 27 19.58 11.24 -19.39
N GLN A 28 18.98 11.46 -20.57
CA GLN A 28 18.24 10.44 -21.31
C GLN A 28 19.18 9.62 -22.19
N ILE A 29 19.11 8.30 -22.07
CA ILE A 29 19.98 7.34 -22.78
C ILE A 29 19.33 6.88 -24.11
N TYR A 30 18.03 7.10 -24.27
CA TYR A 30 17.23 6.66 -25.41
C TYR A 30 16.24 7.74 -25.85
N VAL A 31 15.86 7.72 -27.13
CA VAL A 31 14.83 8.59 -27.70
C VAL A 31 13.49 8.33 -27.00
N GLY A 32 12.92 9.34 -26.35
CA GLY A 32 11.71 9.21 -25.55
C GLY A 32 11.14 10.55 -25.09
N CYS A 33 10.08 10.49 -24.27
CA CYS A 33 9.44 11.66 -23.69
C CYS A 33 9.76 11.73 -22.20
N ASN A 34 10.08 12.92 -21.66
CA ASN A 34 10.49 13.09 -20.26
C ASN A 34 9.32 13.04 -19.24
N THR A 35 8.19 12.44 -19.62
CA THR A 35 6.99 12.33 -18.78
C THR A 35 6.29 11.00 -19.01
N PRO A 36 5.81 10.32 -17.95
CA PRO A 36 5.06 9.06 -18.09
C PRO A 36 3.70 9.23 -18.78
N ALA A 37 3.23 10.47 -19.00
CA ALA A 37 1.97 10.76 -19.68
C ALA A 37 2.07 10.83 -21.23
N ALA A 38 3.28 10.76 -21.80
CA ALA A 38 3.51 10.87 -23.23
C ALA A 38 4.42 9.75 -23.76
N VAL A 39 4.20 9.36 -25.01
CA VAL A 39 5.02 8.35 -25.71
C VAL A 39 5.52 8.96 -27.02
N CYS A 40 6.78 8.69 -27.36
CA CYS A 40 7.36 9.16 -28.61
C CYS A 40 6.75 8.40 -29.81
N ASN A 41 6.03 9.10 -30.67
CA ASN A 41 5.59 8.57 -31.95
C ASN A 41 6.73 8.67 -32.95
N LEU A 42 7.43 7.56 -33.20
CA LEU A 42 8.59 7.50 -34.10
C LEU A 42 8.27 7.84 -35.57
N ALA A 43 7.00 7.76 -36.00
CA ALA A 43 6.60 8.13 -37.35
C ALA A 43 6.50 9.66 -37.55
N THR A 44 6.20 10.41 -36.50
CA THR A 44 6.09 11.89 -36.51
C THR A 44 7.19 12.58 -35.72
N GLN A 45 8.04 11.83 -35.00
CA GLN A 45 9.06 12.31 -34.06
C GLN A 45 8.52 13.27 -33.00
N THR A 46 7.27 13.05 -32.58
CA THR A 46 6.59 13.86 -31.56
C THR A 46 6.12 13.02 -30.40
N CYS A 47 6.25 13.57 -29.19
CA CYS A 47 5.57 13.10 -28.00
C CYS A 47 4.07 13.28 -28.22
N ILE A 48 3.35 12.18 -28.44
CA ILE A 48 1.89 12.17 -28.35
C ILE A 48 1.50 11.89 -26.90
N ALA A 49 0.32 12.35 -26.49
CA ALA A 49 -0.29 11.79 -25.28
C ALA A 49 -0.29 10.26 -25.42
N ALA A 50 0.11 9.53 -24.38
CA ALA A 50 -0.10 8.09 -24.35
C ALA A 50 -1.58 7.85 -24.66
N SER A 51 -1.90 7.05 -25.68
CA SER A 51 -3.25 6.90 -26.24
C SER A 51 -4.15 6.01 -25.37
N SER A 52 -4.15 6.35 -24.08
CA SER A 52 -4.90 5.77 -22.97
C SER A 52 -5.45 6.89 -22.05
N ALA A 53 -5.72 8.08 -22.61
CA ALA A 53 -6.53 9.13 -21.96
C ALA A 53 -7.97 8.66 -21.62
N GLY A 54 -8.37 7.50 -22.13
CA GLY A 54 -9.43 6.66 -21.57
C GLY A 54 -9.17 5.18 -21.90
N MET A 55 -9.13 4.32 -20.88
CA MET A 55 -9.04 2.85 -20.97
C MET A 55 -7.81 2.25 -21.68
N ARG A 56 -6.76 1.92 -20.89
CA ARG A 56 -6.30 0.53 -20.60
C ARG A 56 -4.89 0.51 -19.96
N ARG A 57 -4.69 -0.44 -19.03
CA ARG A 57 -3.47 -0.86 -18.29
C ARG A 57 -2.91 0.12 -17.25
N ARG A 58 -2.46 -0.33 -16.07
CA ARG A 58 -2.49 -1.67 -15.41
C ARG A 58 -3.89 -1.92 -14.80
N GLU A 59 -4.53 -3.09 -14.82
CA GLU A 59 -4.34 -4.42 -15.46
C GLU A 59 -3.23 -5.38 -14.94
N ASP A 60 -2.13 -4.92 -14.33
CA ASP A 60 -1.03 -5.79 -13.82
C ASP A 60 -0.40 -5.28 -12.50
N GLU A 61 -1.12 -4.41 -11.80
CA GLU A 61 -0.98 -4.24 -10.35
C GLU A 61 -2.40 -4.32 -9.84
N GLN A 62 -2.71 -5.40 -9.10
CA GLN A 62 -4.05 -5.60 -8.54
C GLN A 62 -4.29 -4.54 -7.49
N LEU A 63 -4.86 -3.41 -7.92
CA LEU A 63 -5.29 -2.33 -7.05
C LEU A 63 -6.17 -2.93 -5.95
N PRO A 64 -5.87 -2.68 -4.67
CA PRO A 64 -6.69 -3.20 -3.59
C PRO A 64 -8.14 -2.77 -3.76
N VAL A 65 -9.07 -3.72 -3.75
CA VAL A 65 -10.51 -3.43 -3.72
C VAL A 65 -10.80 -2.73 -2.39
N GLY A 66 -10.91 -1.40 -2.37
CA GLY A 66 -11.11 -0.66 -1.13
C GLY A 66 -10.70 0.82 -1.21
N PRO A 67 -10.66 1.52 -0.05
CA PRO A 67 -10.26 2.93 0.01
C PRO A 67 -8.76 3.11 -0.22
N THR A 68 -8.36 4.29 -0.69
CA THR A 68 -6.93 4.69 -0.81
C THR A 68 -6.42 5.46 0.41
N SER A 69 -7.30 5.83 1.34
CA SER A 69 -6.98 6.49 2.61
C SER A 69 -8.12 6.33 3.62
N CYS A 70 -7.80 6.43 4.91
CA CYS A 70 -8.76 6.29 5.99
C CYS A 70 -9.35 7.62 6.45
N ARG A 71 -10.59 7.60 6.89
CA ARG A 71 -11.33 8.81 7.31
C ARG A 71 -10.92 9.24 8.72
N HIS A 72 -10.69 8.29 9.62
CA HIS A 72 -10.20 8.58 10.96
C HIS A 72 -8.66 8.54 10.96
N ARG A 73 -8.04 9.50 11.66
CA ARG A 73 -6.57 9.57 11.79
C ARG A 73 -5.98 8.50 12.72
N THR A 74 -6.83 7.75 13.41
CA THR A 74 -6.46 6.60 14.26
C THR A 74 -6.48 5.28 13.49
N GLU A 75 -7.18 5.23 12.36
CA GLU A 75 -7.21 4.07 11.47
C GLU A 75 -5.96 4.05 10.58
N GLN A 76 -5.44 2.85 10.33
CA GLN A 76 -4.42 2.61 9.31
C GLN A 76 -5.04 1.88 8.12
N LEU A 77 -4.56 2.22 6.92
CA LEU A 77 -4.93 1.51 5.70
C LEU A 77 -4.20 0.16 5.67
N CYS A 78 -4.97 -0.92 5.74
CA CYS A 78 -4.51 -2.29 5.68
C CYS A 78 -4.89 -2.90 4.33
N VAL A 79 -3.99 -3.72 3.78
CA VAL A 79 -4.22 -4.45 2.52
C VAL A 79 -4.09 -5.94 2.80
N SER A 80 -5.16 -6.69 2.57
CA SER A 80 -5.23 -8.14 2.77
C SER A 80 -5.89 -8.78 1.55
N ASN A 81 -5.27 -9.81 0.97
CA ASN A 81 -5.78 -10.53 -0.20
C ASN A 81 -6.20 -9.64 -1.41
N GLY A 82 -5.51 -8.51 -1.63
CA GLY A 82 -5.88 -7.57 -2.69
C GLY A 82 -7.17 -6.78 -2.41
N VAL A 83 -7.56 -6.66 -1.14
CA VAL A 83 -8.65 -5.82 -0.63
C VAL A 83 -8.03 -4.81 0.33
N ALA A 84 -8.42 -3.54 0.22
CA ALA A 84 -8.03 -2.51 1.19
C ALA A 84 -9.14 -2.29 2.21
N SER A 85 -8.77 -2.14 3.47
CA SER A 85 -9.65 -1.81 4.59
C SER A 85 -8.99 -0.78 5.49
N CYS A 86 -9.80 -0.06 6.26
CA CYS A 86 -9.32 0.80 7.34
C CYS A 86 -9.56 0.09 8.66
N ALA A 87 -8.49 -0.11 9.43
CA ALA A 87 -8.52 -0.81 10.71
C ALA A 87 -7.88 0.04 11.80
N ASP A 88 -8.45 0.04 12.99
CA ASP A 88 -7.88 0.73 14.15
C ASP A 88 -6.87 -0.19 14.83
N LEU A 89 -5.58 -0.02 14.53
CA LEU A 89 -4.53 -0.89 15.08
C LEU A 89 -4.43 -0.84 16.62
N ALA A 90 -5.11 0.08 17.30
CA ALA A 90 -5.13 0.16 18.76
C ALA A 90 -6.18 -0.75 19.42
N SER A 91 -7.23 -1.17 18.70
CA SER A 91 -8.37 -1.92 19.26
C SER A 91 -9.01 -2.98 18.34
N ASP A 92 -8.70 -2.96 17.05
CA ASP A 92 -9.12 -3.98 16.09
C ASP A 92 -8.39 -5.31 16.38
N PHE A 93 -9.18 -6.37 16.58
CA PHE A 93 -8.68 -7.68 16.96
C PHE A 93 -7.89 -8.38 15.84
N GLU A 94 -8.30 -8.18 14.57
CA GLU A 94 -7.68 -8.79 13.38
C GLU A 94 -6.44 -8.02 12.89
N HIS A 95 -6.22 -6.81 13.42
CA HIS A 95 -5.17 -5.88 13.01
C HIS A 95 -4.36 -5.32 14.19
N CYS A 96 -4.28 -6.05 15.31
CA CYS A 96 -3.81 -5.51 16.57
C CYS A 96 -2.32 -5.13 16.56
N GLY A 97 -2.03 -3.83 16.54
CA GLY A 97 -0.68 -3.24 16.47
C GLY A 97 -0.03 -3.29 15.09
N SER A 98 -0.59 -4.02 14.12
CA SER A 98 -0.16 -4.05 12.72
C SER A 98 -1.19 -4.75 11.85
N CYS A 99 -1.33 -4.33 10.60
CA CYS A 99 -2.28 -4.93 9.65
C CYS A 99 -2.14 -6.46 9.53
N GLY A 100 -3.25 -7.19 9.66
CA GLY A 100 -3.29 -8.65 9.57
C GLY A 100 -2.69 -9.40 10.77
N LYS A 101 -2.38 -8.69 11.86
CA LYS A 101 -1.96 -9.30 13.13
C LYS A 101 -3.19 -9.57 14.00
N ASP A 102 -3.84 -10.68 13.67
CA ASP A 102 -4.87 -11.30 14.50
C ASP A 102 -4.28 -11.71 15.86
N CYS A 103 -4.95 -11.37 16.96
CA CYS A 103 -4.56 -11.82 18.29
C CYS A 103 -4.81 -13.32 18.52
N GLY A 104 -5.72 -13.92 17.76
CA GLY A 104 -6.00 -15.34 17.67
C GLY A 104 -6.52 -15.99 18.96
N GLU A 105 -6.72 -17.30 18.90
CA GLU A 105 -6.92 -18.10 20.10
C GLU A 105 -5.58 -18.33 20.82
N THR A 106 -5.38 -17.69 21.96
CA THR A 106 -4.26 -18.01 22.87
C THR A 106 -4.61 -19.24 23.70
N GLU A 107 -3.73 -20.26 23.75
CA GLU A 107 -4.01 -21.48 24.54
C GLU A 107 -4.18 -21.13 26.03
N GLY A 108 -5.31 -21.52 26.61
CA GLY A 108 -5.66 -21.23 27.99
C GLY A 108 -6.30 -19.86 28.23
N ALA A 109 -6.36 -18.97 27.24
CA ALA A 109 -7.10 -17.71 27.31
C ALA A 109 -8.59 -17.92 27.01
N ASP A 110 -9.48 -17.38 27.85
CA ASP A 110 -10.93 -17.37 27.66
C ASP A 110 -11.41 -16.12 26.91
N THR A 111 -10.81 -14.97 27.23
CA THR A 111 -11.08 -13.70 26.55
C THR A 111 -9.76 -13.04 26.18
N VAL A 112 -9.57 -12.78 24.89
CA VAL A 112 -8.43 -12.04 24.33
C VAL A 112 -8.96 -10.74 23.73
N ALA A 113 -8.28 -9.62 23.94
CA ALA A 113 -8.64 -8.31 23.43
C ALA A 113 -7.41 -7.60 22.84
N CYS A 114 -7.63 -6.65 21.93
CA CYS A 114 -6.59 -5.71 21.53
C CYS A 114 -6.67 -4.45 22.38
N GLU A 115 -5.61 -4.14 23.12
CA GLU A 115 -5.49 -2.89 23.87
C GLU A 115 -4.22 -2.14 23.47
N ARG A 116 -4.40 -0.93 22.91
CA ARG A 116 -3.29 -0.04 22.50
C ARG A 116 -2.30 -0.72 21.54
N GLY A 117 -2.78 -1.63 20.70
CA GLY A 117 -1.98 -2.41 19.75
C GLY A 117 -1.26 -3.62 20.35
N VAL A 118 -1.61 -4.01 21.57
CA VAL A 118 -1.09 -5.20 22.25
C VAL A 118 -2.25 -6.18 22.50
N CYS A 119 -2.06 -7.43 22.10
CA CYS A 119 -2.98 -8.51 22.44
C CYS A 119 -2.86 -8.83 23.93
N VAL A 120 -3.94 -8.63 24.67
CA VAL A 120 -4.03 -8.88 26.11
C VAL A 120 -5.06 -9.96 26.40
N VAL A 121 -4.80 -10.79 27.39
CA VAL A 121 -5.74 -11.80 27.89
C VAL A 121 -6.41 -11.24 29.14
N TRP A 122 -7.73 -11.11 29.11
CA TRP A 122 -8.51 -10.66 30.27
C TRP A 122 -8.82 -11.82 31.23
N ASN A 123 -9.23 -12.97 30.68
CA ASN A 123 -9.67 -14.14 31.46
C ASN A 123 -8.94 -15.42 31.01
N CYS A 124 -8.74 -16.35 31.94
CA CYS A 124 -8.27 -17.72 31.66
C CYS A 124 -9.45 -18.67 31.48
N LYS A 125 -9.32 -19.68 30.60
CA LYS A 125 -10.29 -20.80 30.54
C LYS A 125 -10.30 -21.53 31.88
N HIS A 126 -11.45 -22.06 32.30
CA HIS A 126 -11.55 -22.78 33.57
C HIS A 126 -10.52 -23.93 33.64
N GLY A 127 -9.75 -23.99 34.74
CA GLY A 127 -8.62 -24.93 34.87
C GLY A 127 -7.30 -24.43 34.28
N TRP A 128 -7.14 -23.13 33.99
CA TRP A 128 -5.87 -22.49 33.61
C TRP A 128 -5.53 -21.33 34.57
N LYS A 129 -4.24 -21.04 34.73
CA LYS A 129 -3.76 -19.82 35.40
C LYS A 129 -2.58 -19.19 34.67
N GLN A 130 -2.44 -17.87 34.83
CA GLN A 130 -1.25 -17.14 34.42
C GLN A 130 -0.08 -17.40 35.38
N VAL A 131 1.13 -17.58 34.84
CA VAL A 131 2.41 -17.52 35.56
C VAL A 131 3.37 -16.68 34.73
N GLY A 132 3.55 -15.42 35.12
CA GLY A 132 4.33 -14.45 34.33
C GLY A 132 3.65 -14.18 32.98
N SER A 133 4.38 -14.39 31.89
CA SER A 133 3.85 -14.26 30.51
C SER A 133 3.26 -15.58 29.94
N THR A 134 3.22 -16.65 30.73
CA THR A 134 2.87 -17.99 30.25
C THR A 134 1.61 -18.51 30.94
N TRP A 135 0.73 -19.15 30.18
CA TRP A 135 -0.49 -19.77 30.68
C TRP A 135 -0.23 -21.26 30.93
N ILE A 136 -0.56 -21.75 32.13
CA ILE A 136 -0.39 -23.16 32.48
C ILE A 136 -1.72 -23.75 32.94
N ARG A 137 -1.97 -25.01 32.57
CA ARG A 137 -3.09 -25.78 33.10
C ARG A 137 -2.90 -25.94 34.60
N ILE A 138 -3.95 -25.67 35.35
CA ILE A 138 -4.08 -26.05 36.76
C ILE A 138 -4.30 -27.57 36.76
N THR A 139 -3.21 -28.33 36.64
CA THR A 139 -3.23 -29.75 37.00
C THR A 139 -3.59 -29.82 38.47
N ALA A 140 -4.78 -30.32 38.79
CA ALA A 140 -5.17 -30.59 40.17
C ALA A 140 -4.16 -31.56 40.76
N SER A 141 -3.30 -31.07 41.66
CA SER A 141 -2.46 -31.93 42.49
C SER A 141 -3.39 -32.81 43.33
N LYS A 142 -3.34 -34.11 43.08
CA LYS A 142 -4.01 -35.15 43.85
C LYS A 142 -3.03 -35.75 44.85
#